data_AF-A0A967GXV7-F1
#
_entry.id   AF-A0A967GXV7-F1
#
_cell.length_a   1.000
_cell.length_b   1.000
_cell.length_c   1.000
_cell.angle_alpha   90.00
_cell.angle_beta   90.00
_cell.angle_gamma   90.00
#
_symmetry.space_group_name_H-M   'P 1'
#
loop_
_entity.id
_entity.type
_entity.pdbx_description
1 polymer ?
#
loop_
_entity_poly.entity_id
_entity_poly.type
_entity_poly.pdbx_seq_one_letter_code
_entity_poly.pdbx_strand_id
1 'polypeptide(L)'
;MIEISLGRLGLSLLPVILVGWISWSWSRGTGELAVATGRMLVQLLVVGYVLVLLFEVGNPWAGLGVVSFMIAVSSWIAIRTVKKLRWRAYGDALLAIGLGGGAVLALVVIGVLGLDPWYQPRYVIPIAGMIFSNAMTAVTLSAERFESERVGGREAAEARRIAWNAALIPQVNSFLSVGLVALPG
;
A
#
# COMPACT_ATOMS: atom_id res chain seq x y z
N MET A 1 -28.82 -12.40 -12.75
CA MET A 1 -27.74 -12.25 -11.75
C MET A 1 -27.31 -13.65 -11.34
N ILE A 2 -26.01 -13.97 -11.38
CA ILE A 2 -25.54 -15.30 -10.95
C ILE A 2 -25.62 -15.32 -9.42
N GLU A 3 -26.57 -16.07 -8.87
CA GLU A 3 -26.64 -16.29 -7.42
C GLU A 3 -25.51 -17.24 -7.02
N ILE A 4 -24.53 -16.70 -6.30
CA ILE A 4 -23.40 -17.48 -5.81
C ILE A 4 -23.81 -18.12 -4.48
N SER A 5 -24.07 -19.43 -4.48
CA SER A 5 -24.37 -20.14 -3.23
C SER A 5 -23.13 -20.15 -2.32
N LEU A 6 -23.35 -20.13 -1.00
CA LEU A 6 -22.30 -20.22 0.03
C LEU A 6 -21.33 -21.39 -0.22
N GLY A 7 -21.81 -22.52 -0.74
CA GLY A 7 -20.98 -23.67 -1.08
C GLY A 7 -20.02 -23.40 -2.25
N ARG A 8 -20.44 -22.62 -3.26
CA ARG A 8 -19.58 -22.22 -4.39
C ARG A 8 -18.59 -21.13 -3.99
N LEU A 9 -18.98 -20.24 -3.08
CA LEU A 9 -18.04 -19.30 -2.45
C LEU A 9 -16.97 -20.04 -1.66
N GLY A 10 -17.30 -21.14 -0.98
CA GLY A 10 -16.33 -21.97 -0.26
C GLY A 10 -15.19 -22.49 -1.15
N LEU A 11 -15.44 -22.72 -2.44
CA LEU A 11 -14.40 -23.16 -3.38
C LEU A 11 -13.33 -22.09 -3.62
N SER A 12 -13.63 -20.80 -3.48
CA SER A 12 -12.62 -19.72 -3.60
C SER A 12 -11.62 -19.71 -2.44
N LEU A 13 -11.89 -20.45 -1.36
CA LEU A 13 -10.98 -20.62 -0.23
C LEU A 13 -9.92 -21.71 -0.48
N LEU A 14 -10.12 -22.61 -1.45
CA LEU A 14 -9.17 -23.70 -1.73
C LEU A 14 -7.74 -23.21 -2.01
N PRO A 15 -7.50 -22.19 -2.87
CA PRO A 15 -6.16 -21.66 -3.09
C PRO A 15 -5.54 -21.06 -1.82
N VAL A 16 -6.36 -20.43 -0.98
CA VAL A 16 -5.91 -19.82 0.29
C VAL A 16 -5.48 -20.91 1.28
N ILE A 17 -6.25 -22.00 1.37
CA ILE A 17 -5.92 -23.16 2.19
C ILE A 17 -4.61 -23.80 1.70
N LEU A 18 -4.45 -23.96 0.39
CA LEU A 18 -3.23 -24.53 -0.20
C LEU A 18 -1.99 -23.68 0.10
N VAL A 19 -2.06 -22.37 -0.14
CA VAL A 19 -0.97 -21.43 0.17
C VAL A 19 -0.69 -21.39 1.67
N GLY A 20 -1.74 -21.42 2.50
CA GLY A 20 -1.63 -21.51 3.95
C GLY A 20 -0.90 -22.78 4.39
N TRP A 21 -1.19 -23.93 3.78
CA TRP A 21 -0.52 -25.20 4.07
C TRP A 21 0.96 -25.18 3.65
N ILE A 22 1.27 -24.70 2.43
CA ILE A 22 2.65 -24.56 1.96
C ILE A 22 3.44 -23.63 2.89
N SER A 23 2.87 -22.47 3.20
CA SER A 23 3.49 -21.50 4.11
C SER A 23 3.74 -22.11 5.49
N TRP A 24 2.77 -22.82 6.07
CA TRP A 24 2.92 -23.49 7.35
C TRP A 24 4.03 -24.56 7.33
N SER A 25 4.10 -25.33 6.25
CA SER A 25 5.12 -26.38 6.05
C SER A 25 6.54 -25.81 5.88
N TRP A 26 6.68 -24.64 5.26
CA TRP A 26 7.98 -24.04 4.94
C TRP A 26 8.47 -23.03 5.99
N SER A 27 7.57 -22.39 6.75
CA SER A 27 7.93 -21.34 7.73
C SER A 27 8.28 -21.86 9.13
N ARG A 28 8.38 -23.19 9.33
CA ARG A 28 8.55 -23.82 10.67
C ARG A 28 7.45 -23.39 11.66
N GLY A 29 6.20 -23.32 11.20
CA GLY A 29 5.03 -23.30 12.08
C GLY A 29 4.76 -22.01 12.87
N THR A 30 5.32 -20.86 12.50
CA THR A 30 5.18 -19.63 13.31
C THR A 30 3.78 -18.98 13.32
N GLY A 31 2.79 -19.52 12.60
CA GLY A 31 1.43 -18.94 12.57
C GLY A 31 1.36 -17.49 12.06
N GLU A 32 2.49 -16.93 11.58
CA GLU A 32 2.62 -15.53 11.18
C GLU A 32 1.68 -15.18 10.04
N LEU A 33 1.47 -16.09 9.10
CA LEU A 33 0.51 -15.90 8.02
C LEU A 33 -0.92 -15.79 8.55
N ALA A 34 -1.32 -16.68 9.47
CA ALA A 34 -2.65 -16.65 10.08
C ALA A 34 -2.88 -15.39 10.92
N VAL A 35 -1.87 -14.97 11.70
CA VAL A 35 -1.92 -13.71 12.47
C VAL A 35 -1.97 -12.50 11.54
N ALA A 36 -1.19 -12.47 10.46
CA ALA A 36 -1.20 -11.39 9.47
C ALA A 36 -2.56 -11.29 8.76
N THR A 37 -3.11 -12.41 8.30
CA THR A 37 -4.43 -12.47 7.68
C THR A 37 -5.53 -12.06 8.66
N GLY A 38 -5.50 -12.54 9.90
CA GLY A 38 -6.45 -12.16 10.94
C GLY A 38 -6.41 -10.66 11.23
N ARG A 39 -5.20 -10.10 11.40
CA ARG A 39 -5.02 -8.64 11.59
C ARG A 39 -5.53 -7.84 10.40
N MET A 40 -5.25 -8.28 9.18
CA MET A 40 -5.75 -7.63 7.96
C MET A 40 -7.27 -7.63 7.91
N LEU A 41 -7.93 -8.76 8.19
CA LEU A 41 -9.39 -8.85 8.21
C LEU A 41 -10.02 -7.90 9.23
N VAL A 42 -9.48 -7.90 10.47
CA VAL A 42 -9.95 -6.99 11.52
C VAL A 42 -9.73 -5.53 11.11
N GLN A 43 -8.57 -5.19 10.54
CA GLN A 43 -8.29 -3.84 10.05
C GLN A 43 -9.25 -3.41 8.95
N LEU A 44 -9.56 -4.27 7.98
CA LEU A 44 -10.50 -3.97 6.90
C LEU A 44 -11.92 -3.76 7.43
N LEU A 45 -12.37 -4.57 8.40
CA LEU A 45 -13.68 -4.40 9.03
C LEU A 45 -13.77 -3.07 9.79
N VAL A 46 -12.75 -2.76 10.59
CA VAL A 46 -12.68 -1.49 11.34
C VAL A 46 -12.65 -0.30 10.40
N VAL A 47 -11.78 -0.33 9.38
CA VAL A 47 -11.69 0.75 8.39
C VAL A 47 -13.02 0.89 7.64
N GLY A 48 -13.65 -0.22 7.23
CA GLY A 48 -14.96 -0.19 6.58
C GLY A 48 -16.02 0.51 7.43
N TYR A 49 -16.07 0.22 8.73
CA TYR A 49 -16.98 0.90 9.66
C TYR A 49 -16.67 2.39 9.81
N VAL A 50 -15.39 2.74 9.98
CA VAL A 50 -14.94 4.14 10.07
C VAL A 50 -15.30 4.91 8.79
N LEU A 51 -15.19 4.29 7.61
CA LEU A 51 -15.57 4.92 6.35
C LEU A 51 -17.06 5.23 6.26
N VAL A 52 -17.94 4.35 6.74
CA VAL A 52 -19.38 4.63 6.78
C VAL A 52 -19.66 5.87 7.63
N LEU A 53 -19.05 5.96 8.82
CA LEU A 53 -19.18 7.13 9.70
C LEU A 53 -18.65 8.41 9.04
N LEU A 54 -17.50 8.32 8.36
CA LEU A 54 -16.90 9.46 7.66
C LEU A 54 -17.76 9.96 6.50
N PHE A 55 -18.49 9.07 5.83
CA PHE A 55 -19.37 9.44 4.72
C PHE A 55 -20.61 10.19 5.18
N GLU A 56 -21.07 9.98 6.41
CA GLU A 56 -22.24 10.66 6.98
C GLU A 56 -21.92 12.08 7.50
N VAL A 57 -20.69 12.31 7.99
CA VAL A 57 -20.31 13.56 8.68
C VAL A 57 -20.11 14.75 7.72
N GLY A 58 -19.80 14.51 6.45
CA GLY A 58 -19.67 15.57 5.43
C GLY A 58 -18.58 16.63 5.70
N ASN A 59 -17.66 16.39 6.65
CA ASN A 59 -16.68 17.39 7.10
C ASN A 59 -15.32 17.24 6.37
N PRO A 60 -14.81 18.29 5.69
CA PRO A 60 -13.52 18.27 5.01
C PRO A 60 -12.34 17.89 5.92
N TRP A 61 -12.36 18.32 7.18
CA TRP A 61 -11.30 18.05 8.16
C TRP A 61 -11.19 16.58 8.51
N ALA A 62 -12.32 15.85 8.49
CA ALA A 62 -12.33 14.42 8.74
C ALA A 62 -11.61 13.66 7.62
N GLY A 63 -11.86 14.03 6.35
CA GLY A 63 -11.14 13.48 5.20
C GLY A 63 -9.65 13.78 5.23
N LEU A 64 -9.28 15.03 5.54
CA LEU A 64 -7.87 15.41 5.67
C LEU A 64 -7.18 14.63 6.79
N GLY A 65 -7.82 14.48 7.94
CA GLY A 65 -7.30 13.69 9.07
C GLY A 65 -7.02 12.24 8.68
N VAL A 66 -7.91 11.62 7.90
CA VAL A 66 -7.71 10.25 7.40
C VAL A 66 -6.55 10.19 6.42
N VAL A 67 -6.46 11.12 5.46
CA VAL A 67 -5.33 11.19 4.51
C VAL A 67 -4.00 11.37 5.25
N SER A 68 -3.94 12.26 6.25
CA SER A 68 -2.76 12.44 7.08
C SER A 68 -2.41 11.18 7.88
N PHE A 69 -3.40 10.50 8.45
CA PHE A 69 -3.21 9.22 9.14
C PHE A 69 -2.65 8.15 8.19
N MET A 70 -3.18 8.06 6.96
CA MET A 70 -2.70 7.13 5.95
C MET A 70 -1.24 7.41 5.58
N ILE A 71 -0.86 8.66 5.35
CA ILE A 71 0.54 9.04 5.09
C ILE A 71 1.43 8.61 6.26
N ALA A 72 1.04 8.94 7.50
CA ALA A 72 1.82 8.60 8.69
C ALA A 72 2.04 7.09 8.85
N VAL A 73 0.98 6.28 8.66
CA VAL A 73 1.02 4.82 8.75
C VAL A 73 1.81 4.22 7.58
N SER A 74 1.59 4.68 6.35
CA SER A 74 2.32 4.24 5.16
C SER A 74 3.82 4.50 5.30
N SER A 75 4.22 5.68 5.78
CA SER A 75 5.63 6.00 6.03
C SER A 75 6.23 5.14 7.13
N TRP A 76 5.46 4.80 8.16
CA TRP A 76 5.92 3.92 9.24
C TRP A 76 6.15 2.49 8.74
N ILE A 77 5.21 1.97 7.94
CA ILE A 77 5.34 0.64 7.34
C ILE A 77 6.50 0.62 6.35
N ALA A 78 6.69 1.69 5.56
CA ALA A 78 7.70 1.75 4.52
C ALA A 78 9.13 1.55 5.06
N ILE A 79 9.41 2.02 6.27
CA ILE A 79 10.73 1.93 6.90
C ILE A 79 10.92 0.66 7.72
N ARG A 80 9.97 -0.27 7.72
CA ARG A 80 10.04 -1.55 8.45
C ARG A 80 11.34 -2.30 8.15
N THR A 81 11.76 -2.28 6.89
CA THR A 81 12.96 -2.98 6.38
C THR A 81 14.26 -2.33 6.82
N VAL A 82 14.23 -1.05 7.22
CA VAL A 82 15.40 -0.28 7.63
C VAL A 82 15.82 -0.66 9.05
N LYS A 83 17.07 -1.11 9.21
CA LYS A 83 17.59 -1.55 10.52
C LYS A 83 18.22 -0.41 11.33
N LYS A 84 18.83 0.57 10.66
CA LYS A 84 19.56 1.68 11.29
C LYS A 84 18.85 3.02 11.12
N LEU A 85 18.95 3.92 12.12
CA LEU A 85 18.45 5.30 12.05
C LEU A 85 16.96 5.43 11.68
N ARG A 86 16.12 4.53 12.21
CA ARG A 86 14.68 4.44 11.89
C ARG A 86 13.91 5.77 11.96
N TRP A 87 14.20 6.64 12.92
CA TRP A 87 13.51 7.93 13.04
C TRP A 87 13.85 8.93 11.93
N ARG A 88 15.09 8.92 11.43
CA ARG A 88 15.48 9.76 10.28
C ARG A 88 14.84 9.21 9.00
N ALA A 89 14.92 7.90 8.81
CA ALA A 89 14.27 7.23 7.68
C ALA A 89 12.75 7.46 7.69
N TYR A 90 12.10 7.51 8.87
CA TYR A 90 10.69 7.83 8.98
C TYR A 90 10.38 9.24 8.45
N GLY A 91 11.17 10.24 8.84
CA GLY A 91 11.03 11.61 8.34
C GLY A 91 11.20 11.70 6.82
N ASP A 92 12.22 11.01 6.29
CA ASP A 92 12.45 10.95 4.83
C ASP A 92 11.28 10.27 4.10
N ALA A 93 10.75 9.17 4.66
CA ALA A 93 9.59 8.47 4.11
C ALA A 93 8.30 9.29 4.22
N LEU A 94 8.14 10.08 5.29
CA LEU A 94 6.99 10.98 5.48
C LEU A 94 7.01 12.09 4.44
N LEU A 95 8.18 12.70 4.21
CA LEU A 95 8.34 13.73 3.17
C LEU A 95 8.18 13.14 1.77
N ALA A 96 8.76 11.97 1.48
CA ALA A 96 8.66 11.35 0.16
C ALA A 96 7.22 10.94 -0.19
N ILE A 97 6.52 10.25 0.72
CA ILE A 97 5.13 9.81 0.50
C ILE A 97 4.18 11.00 0.57
N GLY A 98 4.37 11.91 1.52
CA GLY A 98 3.52 13.08 1.68
C GLY A 98 3.60 14.05 0.50
N LEU A 99 4.81 14.42 0.06
CA LEU A 99 4.99 15.32 -1.08
C LEU A 99 4.68 14.62 -2.40
N GLY A 100 5.25 13.44 -2.65
CA GLY A 100 5.06 12.73 -3.91
C GLY A 100 3.63 12.18 -4.05
N GLY A 101 3.19 11.38 -3.09
CA GLY A 101 1.84 10.82 -3.08
C GLY A 101 0.76 11.88 -2.92
N GLY A 102 0.96 12.87 -2.03
CA GLY A 102 0.01 13.96 -1.84
C GLY A 102 -0.15 14.84 -3.07
N ALA A 103 0.94 15.15 -3.79
CA ALA A 103 0.87 15.88 -5.05
C ALA A 103 0.12 15.10 -6.13
N VAL A 104 0.36 13.80 -6.27
CA VAL A 104 -0.39 12.95 -7.22
C VAL A 104 -1.86 12.88 -6.83
N LEU A 105 -2.17 12.72 -5.55
CA LEU A 105 -3.56 12.71 -5.07
C LEU A 105 -4.27 14.03 -5.39
N ALA A 106 -3.63 15.18 -5.12
CA ALA A 106 -4.18 16.49 -5.44
C ALA A 106 -4.39 16.67 -6.95
N LEU A 107 -3.43 16.25 -7.77
CA LEU A 107 -3.53 16.28 -9.23
C LEU A 107 -4.71 15.44 -9.73
N VAL A 108 -4.91 14.24 -9.19
CA VAL A 108 -6.02 13.36 -9.60
C VAL A 108 -7.37 13.92 -9.13
N VAL A 109 -7.47 14.32 -7.87
CA VAL A 109 -8.74 14.79 -7.28
C VAL A 109 -9.20 16.11 -7.87
N ILE A 110 -8.29 17.10 -7.95
CA ILE A 110 -8.60 18.46 -8.37
C ILE A 110 -8.49 18.60 -9.89
N GLY A 111 -7.43 18.05 -10.48
CA GLY A 111 -7.12 18.24 -11.90
C GLY A 111 -7.86 17.27 -12.83
N VAL A 112 -7.93 15.99 -12.47
CA VAL A 112 -8.49 14.96 -13.36
C VAL A 112 -9.98 14.73 -13.10
N LEU A 113 -10.36 14.51 -11.84
CA LEU A 113 -11.73 14.18 -11.48
C LEU A 113 -12.64 15.39 -11.29
N GLY A 114 -12.06 16.58 -11.03
CA GLY A 114 -12.83 17.81 -10.84
C GLY A 114 -13.90 17.68 -9.75
N LEU A 115 -13.62 16.96 -8.67
CA LEU A 115 -14.61 16.68 -7.63
C LEU A 115 -15.07 17.98 -6.95
N ASP A 116 -16.39 18.17 -6.89
CA ASP A 116 -17.03 19.23 -6.10
C ASP A 116 -18.01 18.60 -5.10
N PRO A 117 -17.73 18.59 -3.78
CA PRO A 117 -16.52 19.11 -3.14
C PRO A 117 -15.28 18.22 -3.35
N TRP A 118 -14.07 18.81 -3.37
CA TRP A 118 -12.81 18.08 -3.59
C TRP A 118 -12.48 17.03 -2.52
N TYR A 119 -13.13 17.08 -1.35
CA TYR A 119 -12.86 16.21 -0.21
C TYR A 119 -13.85 15.04 -0.08
N GLN A 120 -14.64 14.73 -1.12
CA GLN A 120 -15.60 13.62 -1.09
C GLN A 120 -14.95 12.30 -0.64
N PRO A 121 -15.18 11.83 0.60
CA PRO A 121 -14.35 10.78 1.17
C PRO A 121 -14.53 9.43 0.45
N ARG A 122 -15.70 9.22 -0.19
CA ARG A 122 -16.01 8.03 -1.00
C ARG A 122 -15.07 7.83 -2.17
N TYR A 123 -14.50 8.90 -2.73
CA TYR A 123 -13.55 8.84 -3.85
C TYR A 123 -12.12 9.07 -3.37
N VAL A 124 -11.91 10.10 -2.54
CA VAL A 124 -10.57 10.52 -2.11
C VAL A 124 -9.88 9.42 -1.31
N ILE A 125 -10.57 8.77 -0.37
CA ILE A 125 -9.92 7.78 0.51
C ILE A 125 -9.47 6.52 -0.26
N PRO A 126 -10.29 5.91 -1.13
CA PRO A 126 -9.83 4.79 -1.96
C PRO A 126 -8.67 5.15 -2.89
N ILE A 127 -8.72 6.32 -3.54
CA ILE A 127 -7.65 6.79 -4.43
C ILE A 127 -6.36 7.03 -3.64
N ALA A 128 -6.47 7.72 -2.50
CA ALA A 128 -5.37 7.91 -1.57
C ALA A 128 -4.77 6.58 -1.12
N GLY A 129 -5.60 5.58 -0.82
CA GLY A 129 -5.17 4.25 -0.43
C GLY A 129 -4.30 3.58 -1.47
N MET A 130 -4.72 3.63 -2.74
CA MET A 130 -3.92 3.08 -3.85
C MET A 130 -2.60 3.84 -4.03
N ILE A 131 -2.63 5.18 -4.04
CA ILE A 131 -1.44 6.02 -4.23
C ILE A 131 -0.43 5.80 -3.11
N PHE A 132 -0.86 5.88 -1.84
CA PHE A 132 0.03 5.74 -0.69
C PHE A 132 0.52 4.31 -0.52
N SER A 133 -0.27 3.29 -0.90
CA SER A 133 0.21 1.89 -0.93
C SER A 133 1.33 1.69 -1.95
N ASN A 134 1.19 2.26 -3.16
CA ASN A 134 2.22 2.20 -4.19
C ASN A 134 3.48 2.97 -3.77
N ALA A 135 3.32 4.18 -3.22
CA ALA A 135 4.43 4.97 -2.70
C ALA A 135 5.16 4.27 -1.54
N MET A 136 4.42 3.69 -0.60
CA MET A 136 4.96 2.89 0.49
C MET A 136 5.80 1.72 -0.04
N THR A 137 5.30 0.99 -1.04
CA THR A 137 6.01 -0.15 -1.63
C THR A 137 7.31 0.32 -2.31
N ALA A 138 7.26 1.40 -3.09
CA ALA A 138 8.43 1.96 -3.76
C ALA A 138 9.50 2.44 -2.77
N VAL A 139 9.10 3.13 -1.69
CA VAL A 139 10.02 3.58 -0.63
C VAL A 139 10.61 2.38 0.11
N THR A 140 9.80 1.36 0.43
CA THR A 140 10.27 0.13 1.11
C THR A 140 11.36 -0.55 0.29
N LEU A 141 11.10 -0.77 -1.01
CA LEU A 141 12.04 -1.44 -1.91
C LEU A 141 13.30 -0.59 -2.16
N SER A 142 13.14 0.73 -2.28
CA SER A 142 14.28 1.65 -2.38
C SER A 142 15.17 1.57 -1.15
N ALA A 143 14.57 1.63 0.05
CA ALA A 143 15.30 1.65 1.30
C ALA A 143 16.02 0.32 1.56
N GLU A 144 15.32 -0.81 1.38
CA GLU A 144 15.88 -2.15 1.53
C GLU A 144 17.03 -2.38 0.56
N ARG A 145 16.84 -2.04 -0.72
CA ARG A 145 17.86 -2.24 -1.74
C ARG A 145 19.06 -1.33 -1.51
N PHE A 146 18.83 -0.06 -1.16
CA PHE A 146 19.91 0.87 -0.85
C PHE A 146 20.74 0.38 0.34
N GLU A 147 20.11 -0.08 1.43
CA GLU A 147 20.82 -0.62 2.58
C GLU A 147 21.62 -1.88 2.21
N SER A 148 21.04 -2.78 1.43
CA SER A 148 21.71 -4.00 0.94
C SER A 148 22.97 -3.68 0.12
N GLU A 149 22.88 -2.76 -0.85
CA GLU A 149 24.03 -2.40 -1.71
C GLU A 149 25.10 -1.63 -0.92
N ARG A 150 24.72 -0.82 0.08
CA ARG A 150 25.66 -0.14 0.99
C ARG A 150 26.40 -1.12 1.90
N VAL A 151 25.72 -2.14 2.40
CA VAL A 151 26.36 -3.23 3.17
C VAL A 151 27.31 -4.03 2.27
N GLY A 152 26.98 -4.19 0.99
CA GLY A 152 27.84 -4.80 -0.02
C GLY A 152 29.06 -3.97 -0.44
N GLY A 153 29.30 -2.81 0.18
CA GLY A 153 30.49 -1.99 -0.04
C GLY A 153 30.39 -1.01 -1.22
N ARG A 154 29.24 -0.92 -1.92
CA ARG A 154 29.07 0.04 -3.02
C ARG A 154 29.03 1.48 -2.52
N GLU A 155 29.50 2.39 -3.38
CA GLU A 155 29.37 3.82 -3.12
C GLU A 155 27.91 4.25 -3.05
N ALA A 156 27.63 5.32 -2.30
CA ALA A 156 26.26 5.79 -2.09
C ALA A 156 25.56 6.21 -3.39
N ALA A 157 26.29 6.75 -4.37
CA ALA A 157 25.72 7.14 -5.66
C ALA A 157 25.27 5.90 -6.47
N GLU A 158 26.11 4.86 -6.51
CA GLU A 158 25.82 3.62 -7.21
C GLU A 158 24.66 2.86 -6.53
N ALA A 159 24.72 2.71 -5.22
CA ALA A 159 23.67 2.08 -4.42
C ALA A 159 22.30 2.77 -4.63
N ARG A 160 22.29 4.12 -4.71
CA ARG A 160 21.07 4.89 -4.98
C ARG A 160 20.48 4.59 -6.35
N ARG A 161 21.32 4.51 -7.40
CA ARG A 161 20.87 4.20 -8.76
C ARG A 161 20.29 2.78 -8.84
N ILE A 162 20.94 1.81 -8.21
CA ILE A 162 20.46 0.42 -8.18
C ILE A 162 19.13 0.34 -7.43
N ALA A 163 19.03 0.98 -6.27
CA ALA A 163 17.81 1.01 -5.47
C ALA A 163 16.63 1.66 -6.22
N TRP A 164 16.88 2.78 -6.89
CA TRP A 164 15.88 3.47 -7.72
C TRP A 164 15.34 2.56 -8.83
N ASN A 165 16.24 1.92 -9.59
CA ASN A 165 15.83 1.02 -10.66
C ASN A 165 15.03 -0.18 -10.13
N ALA A 166 15.47 -0.76 -9.01
CA ALA A 166 14.77 -1.87 -8.38
C ALA A 166 13.35 -1.47 -7.93
N ALA A 167 13.22 -0.30 -7.31
CA ALA A 167 11.95 0.23 -6.83
C ALA A 167 10.92 0.49 -7.95
N LEU A 168 11.38 0.77 -9.17
CA LEU A 168 10.51 1.01 -10.33
C LEU A 168 10.06 -0.27 -11.05
N ILE A 169 10.67 -1.43 -10.78
CA ILE A 169 10.31 -2.70 -11.45
C ILE A 169 8.80 -2.99 -11.37
N PRO A 170 8.14 -2.94 -10.20
CA PRO A 170 6.71 -3.23 -10.10
C PRO A 170 5.87 -2.26 -10.94
N GLN A 171 6.25 -0.97 -10.99
CA GLN A 171 5.53 0.05 -11.72
C GLN A 171 5.66 -0.12 -13.23
N VAL A 172 6.87 -0.41 -13.72
CA VAL A 172 7.12 -0.71 -15.14
C VAL A 172 6.35 -1.97 -15.54
N ASN A 173 6.38 -3.03 -14.72
CA ASN A 173 5.63 -4.25 -14.98
C ASN A 173 4.11 -3.98 -15.03
N SER A 174 3.60 -3.14 -14.13
CA SER A 174 2.19 -2.73 -14.16
C SER A 174 1.84 -2.05 -15.49
N PHE A 175 2.65 -1.08 -15.95
CA PHE A 175 2.44 -0.39 -17.22
C PHE A 175 2.49 -1.32 -18.43
N LEU A 176 3.42 -2.28 -18.45
CA LEU A 176 3.48 -3.29 -19.51
C LEU A 176 2.27 -4.23 -19.49
N SER A 177 1.74 -4.54 -18.31
CA SER A 177 0.66 -5.52 -18.15
C SER A 177 -0.73 -5.00 -18.49
N VAL A 178 -1.02 -3.71 -18.24
CA VAL A 178 -2.40 -3.15 -18.24
C VAL A 178 -3.10 -3.14 -19.59
N GLY A 179 -2.37 -3.44 -20.69
CA GLY A 179 -2.91 -3.57 -22.04
C GLY A 179 -2.75 -4.96 -22.67
N LEU A 180 -2.06 -5.90 -22.01
CA LEU A 180 -1.74 -7.22 -22.58
C LEU A 180 -2.27 -8.38 -21.74
N VAL A 181 -2.15 -8.29 -20.41
CA VAL A 181 -2.44 -9.40 -19.49
C VAL A 181 -3.44 -8.98 -18.40
N ALA A 182 -3.40 -7.73 -17.97
CA ALA A 182 -4.38 -7.14 -17.08
C ALA A 182 -5.35 -6.30 -17.91
N LEU A 183 -6.37 -6.92 -18.49
CA LEU A 183 -7.50 -6.16 -19.05
C LEU A 183 -8.31 -5.60 -17.87
N PRO A 184 -8.49 -4.26 -17.76
CA PRO A 184 -9.47 -3.72 -16.85
C PRO A 184 -10.85 -4.24 -17.31
N GLY A 185 -11.51 -5.00 -16.43
CA GLY A 185 -12.86 -5.50 -16.66
C GLY A 185 -13.89 -4.37 -16.72
#